data_AF-A0A0T7SCC4-F1
#
_entry.id   AF-A0A0T7SCC4-F1
#
_cell.length_a   1.000
_cell.length_b   1.000
_cell.length_c   1.000
_cell.angle_alpha   90.00
_cell.angle_beta   90.00
_cell.angle_gamma   90.00
#
_symmetry.space_group_name_H-M   'P 1'
#
loop_
_entity.id
_entity.type
_entity.pdbx_description
1 polymer ?
#
loop_
_entity_poly.entity_id
_entity_poly.type
_entity_poly.pdbx_seq_one_letter_code
_entity_poly.pdbx_strand_id
1 'polypeptide(L)'
;MAQSKEELKQKYEEILQEIKIKEEKVETLWNLIDYGREKRAEWEANPDNENQPFDSRELNFWEDRRKELWAEVQKLEGEAYFIKTYQLKIEEEEVCPECGRKVEVDENTGVCKRCAKQIEEGLTLEEEEDEEGGNDDEDDEEEEIEEQECIECGNILETQAEIESGICEECTEKTEEENEKKECSDCGEELESEQEVKMGVCYDCTAKLIETEPECSECGETLITDEEIKRGICDNCNKKYGK
;
A
#
# COMPACT_ATOMS: atom_id res chain seq x y z
N MET A 1 0.50 1.37 -23.53
CA MET A 1 1.18 2.67 -23.41
C MET A 1 1.35 2.91 -21.91
N ALA A 2 2.57 2.86 -21.39
CA ALA A 2 2.82 3.16 -19.98
C ALA A 2 2.57 4.66 -19.77
N GLN A 3 1.81 5.03 -18.75
CA GLN A 3 1.69 6.43 -18.33
C GLN A 3 3.04 6.88 -17.79
N SER A 4 3.43 8.12 -18.06
CA SER A 4 4.68 8.66 -17.53
C SER A 4 4.59 8.83 -16.00
N LYS A 5 5.74 8.79 -15.31
CA LYS A 5 5.82 9.02 -13.86
C LYS A 5 5.18 10.36 -13.47
N GLU A 6 5.39 11.38 -14.29
CA GLU A 6 4.82 12.72 -14.10
C GLU A 6 3.29 12.73 -14.22
N GLU A 7 2.73 12.01 -15.21
CA GLU A 7 1.27 11.87 -15.35
C GLU A 7 0.63 11.18 -14.13
N LEU A 8 1.31 10.16 -13.58
CA LEU A 8 0.83 9.48 -12.37
C LEU A 8 0.89 10.41 -11.14
N LYS A 9 1.93 11.22 -11.01
CA LYS A 9 2.08 12.19 -9.93
C LYS A 9 1.00 13.26 -9.99
N GLN A 10 0.76 13.83 -11.17
CA GLN A 10 -0.31 14.79 -11.37
C GLN A 10 -1.68 14.19 -11.03
N LYS A 11 -1.95 12.96 -11.50
CA LYS A 11 -3.22 12.27 -11.19
C LYS A 11 -3.40 12.02 -9.69
N TYR A 12 -2.34 11.67 -8.97
CA TYR A 12 -2.38 11.50 -7.52
C TYR A 12 -2.73 12.81 -6.80
N GLU A 13 -2.11 13.91 -7.19
CA GLU A 13 -2.40 15.24 -6.63
C GLU A 13 -3.85 15.67 -6.91
N GLU A 14 -4.37 15.41 -8.10
CA GLU A 14 -5.77 15.67 -8.47
C GLU A 14 -6.75 14.87 -7.58
N ILE A 15 -6.47 13.58 -7.35
CA ILE A 15 -7.29 12.73 -6.47
C ILE A 15 -7.27 13.26 -5.03
N LEU A 16 -6.12 13.67 -4.50
CA LEU A 16 -6.02 14.22 -3.15
C LEU A 16 -6.83 15.52 -3.00
N GLN A 17 -6.82 16.38 -4.02
CA GLN A 17 -7.65 17.58 -4.02
C GLN A 17 -9.15 17.24 -4.04
N GLU A 18 -9.55 16.25 -4.83
CA GLU A 18 -10.94 15.81 -4.88
C GLU A 18 -11.42 15.21 -3.56
N ILE A 19 -10.60 14.38 -2.91
CA ILE A 19 -10.85 13.83 -1.57
C ILE A 19 -11.14 14.96 -0.59
N LYS A 20 -10.23 15.94 -0.50
CA LYS A 20 -10.37 17.08 0.41
C LYS A 20 -11.68 17.84 0.22
N ILE A 21 -12.04 18.13 -1.03
CA ILE A 21 -13.31 18.82 -1.36
C ILE A 21 -14.53 17.99 -0.92
N LYS A 22 -14.48 16.67 -1.07
CA LYS A 22 -15.60 15.80 -0.65
C LYS A 22 -15.67 15.67 0.87
N GLU A 23 -14.54 15.60 1.57
CA GLU A 23 -14.50 15.59 3.04
C GLU A 23 -15.13 16.85 3.64
N GLU A 24 -14.80 18.04 3.12
CA GLU A 24 -15.42 19.31 3.53
C GLU A 24 -16.96 19.30 3.33
N LYS A 25 -17.44 18.66 2.25
CA LYS A 25 -18.89 18.49 2.01
C LYS A 25 -19.52 17.51 3.00
N VAL A 26 -18.83 16.42 3.34
CA VAL A 26 -19.28 15.45 4.34
C VAL A 26 -19.38 16.12 5.71
N GLU A 27 -18.41 16.93 6.09
CA GLU A 27 -18.43 17.71 7.34
C GLU A 27 -19.60 18.70 7.37
N THR A 28 -19.83 19.42 6.27
CA THR A 28 -20.98 20.33 6.15
C THR A 28 -22.30 19.58 6.33
N LEU A 29 -22.45 18.39 5.75
CA LEU A 29 -23.65 17.56 5.92
C LEU A 29 -23.81 17.04 7.35
N TRP A 30 -22.72 16.67 8.02
CA TRP A 30 -22.74 16.31 9.44
C TRP A 30 -23.31 17.44 10.30
N ASN A 31 -22.82 18.66 10.12
CA ASN A 31 -23.29 19.83 10.86
C ASN A 31 -24.79 20.09 10.63
N LEU A 32 -25.28 19.91 9.39
CA LEU A 32 -26.71 20.05 9.07
C LEU A 32 -27.57 18.96 9.71
N ILE A 33 -27.10 17.70 9.70
CA ILE A 33 -27.79 16.57 10.33
C ILE A 33 -27.89 16.79 11.84
N ASP A 34 -26.80 17.17 12.49
CA ASP A 34 -26.77 17.40 13.94
C ASP A 34 -27.68 18.56 14.33
N TYR A 35 -27.64 19.66 13.57
CA TYR A 35 -28.58 20.77 13.74
C TYR A 35 -30.05 20.32 13.58
N GLY A 36 -30.36 19.52 12.55
CA GLY A 36 -31.71 19.01 12.32
C GLY A 36 -32.20 18.10 13.45
N ARG A 37 -31.31 17.27 14.01
CA ARG A 37 -31.59 16.41 15.17
C ARG A 37 -31.84 17.22 16.43
N GLU A 38 -31.02 18.23 16.71
CA GLU A 38 -31.21 19.15 17.84
C GLU A 38 -32.57 19.86 17.74
N LYS A 39 -32.92 20.40 16.56
CA LYS A 39 -34.21 21.06 16.35
C LYS A 39 -35.41 20.13 16.49
N ARG A 40 -35.29 18.87 16.07
CA ARG A 40 -36.34 17.88 16.35
C ARG A 40 -36.48 17.64 17.85
N ALA A 41 -35.38 17.43 18.56
CA ALA A 41 -35.41 17.16 20.00
C ALA A 41 -35.99 18.35 20.80
N GLU A 42 -35.65 19.60 20.43
CA GLU A 42 -36.24 20.81 21.02
C GLU A 42 -37.76 20.84 20.85
N TRP A 43 -38.27 20.47 19.66
CA TRP A 43 -39.71 20.43 19.39
C TRP A 43 -40.41 19.29 20.13
N GLU A 44 -39.80 18.09 20.19
CA GLU A 44 -40.34 16.95 20.95
C GLU A 44 -40.41 17.26 22.46
N ALA A 45 -39.46 18.03 22.99
CA ALA A 45 -39.47 18.48 24.38
C ALA A 45 -40.53 19.57 24.65
N ASN A 46 -40.92 20.36 23.64
CA ASN A 46 -41.92 21.41 23.76
C ASN A 46 -42.83 21.48 22.52
N PRO A 47 -43.87 20.63 22.44
CA PRO A 47 -44.74 20.54 21.26
C PRO A 47 -45.56 21.79 20.98
N ASP A 48 -45.75 22.66 21.98
CA ASP A 48 -46.46 23.94 21.85
C ASP A 48 -45.58 25.04 21.23
N ASN A 49 -44.30 24.75 20.94
CA ASN A 49 -43.42 25.66 20.22
C ASN A 49 -43.93 25.87 18.79
N GLU A 50 -44.18 27.13 18.42
CA GLU A 50 -44.66 27.53 17.09
C GLU A 50 -43.67 27.21 15.96
N ASN A 51 -42.41 26.89 16.29
CA ASN A 51 -41.44 26.43 15.31
C ASN A 51 -41.85 25.08 14.73
N GLN A 52 -41.96 25.03 13.40
CA GLN A 52 -42.29 23.80 12.68
C GLN A 52 -41.19 22.74 12.92
N PRO A 53 -41.56 21.48 13.23
CA PRO A 53 -40.59 20.42 13.43
C PRO A 53 -39.76 20.19 12.16
N PHE A 54 -38.48 19.90 12.36
CA PHE A 54 -37.56 19.57 11.29
C PHE A 54 -38.02 18.28 10.56
N ASP A 55 -38.24 18.36 9.24
CA ASP A 55 -38.82 17.27 8.44
C ASP A 55 -37.91 16.03 8.49
N SER A 56 -38.49 14.87 8.86
CA SER A 56 -37.79 13.58 8.85
C SER A 56 -37.30 13.18 7.48
N ARG A 57 -38.02 13.59 6.43
CA ARG A 57 -37.62 13.32 5.07
C ARG A 57 -36.36 14.08 4.68
N GLU A 58 -36.24 15.33 5.10
CA GLU A 58 -35.06 16.17 4.82
C GLU A 58 -33.84 15.67 5.58
N LEU A 59 -34.00 15.26 6.84
CA LEU A 59 -32.93 14.67 7.63
C LEU A 59 -32.40 13.37 6.99
N ASN A 60 -33.30 12.46 6.61
CA ASN A 60 -32.93 11.21 5.94
C ASN A 60 -32.22 11.47 4.62
N PHE A 61 -32.67 12.47 3.85
CA PHE A 61 -32.01 12.88 2.61
C PHE A 61 -30.57 13.32 2.83
N TRP A 62 -30.30 14.12 3.87
CA TRP A 62 -28.92 14.51 4.21
C TRP A 62 -28.07 13.35 4.68
N GLU A 63 -28.62 12.45 5.49
CA GLU A 63 -27.92 11.25 5.94
C GLU A 63 -27.53 10.33 4.77
N ASP A 64 -28.45 10.12 3.82
CA ASP A 64 -28.19 9.32 2.62
C ASP A 64 -27.14 9.99 1.74
N ARG A 65 -27.25 11.30 1.51
CA ARG A 65 -26.27 12.06 0.71
C ARG A 65 -24.89 12.04 1.34
N ARG A 66 -24.80 12.09 2.67
CA ARG A 66 -23.55 11.98 3.42
C ARG A 66 -22.91 10.61 3.23
N LYS A 67 -23.70 9.53 3.34
CA LYS A 67 -23.21 8.16 3.13
C LYS A 67 -22.67 7.95 1.71
N GLU A 68 -23.38 8.47 0.71
CA GLU A 68 -22.97 8.41 -0.69
C GLU A 68 -21.62 9.13 -0.90
N LEU A 69 -21.48 10.37 -0.41
CA LEU A 69 -20.23 11.13 -0.52
C LEU A 69 -19.07 10.45 0.21
N TRP A 70 -19.31 9.86 1.38
CA TRP A 70 -18.28 9.13 2.11
C TRP A 70 -17.81 7.89 1.35
N ALA A 71 -18.72 7.14 0.72
CA ALA A 71 -18.35 6.01 -0.13
C ALA A 71 -17.51 6.45 -1.34
N GLU A 72 -17.81 7.62 -1.93
CA GLU A 72 -16.97 8.20 -2.98
C GLU A 72 -15.57 8.57 -2.48
N VAL A 73 -15.45 9.14 -1.28
CA VAL A 73 -14.15 9.43 -0.63
C VAL A 73 -13.34 8.15 -0.47
N GLN A 74 -13.92 7.09 0.11
CA GLN A 74 -13.23 5.81 0.32
C GLN A 74 -12.74 5.18 -0.99
N LYS A 75 -13.53 5.32 -2.07
CA LYS A 75 -13.11 4.85 -3.39
C LYS A 75 -11.88 5.63 -3.89
N LEU A 76 -11.89 6.95 -3.75
CA LEU A 76 -10.77 7.80 -4.16
C LEU A 76 -9.51 7.54 -3.31
N GLU A 77 -9.66 7.31 -2.00
CA GLU A 77 -8.54 6.91 -1.13
C GLU A 77 -7.90 5.60 -1.60
N GLY A 78 -8.71 4.62 -2.00
CA GLY A 78 -8.24 3.37 -2.60
C GLY A 78 -7.48 3.60 -3.91
N GLU A 79 -7.98 4.49 -4.78
CA GLU A 79 -7.29 4.86 -6.02
C GLU A 79 -5.97 5.61 -5.75
N ALA A 80 -5.94 6.52 -4.77
CA ALA A 80 -4.73 7.25 -4.36
C ALA A 80 -3.68 6.29 -3.80
N TYR A 81 -4.09 5.35 -2.95
CA TYR A 81 -3.21 4.32 -2.40
C TYR A 81 -2.59 3.44 -3.49
N PHE A 82 -3.40 3.04 -4.48
CA PHE A 82 -2.92 2.28 -5.64
C PHE A 82 -1.86 3.07 -6.42
N ILE A 83 -2.08 4.36 -6.69
CA ILE A 83 -1.10 5.17 -7.43
C ILE A 83 0.19 5.32 -6.63
N LYS A 84 0.11 5.60 -5.33
CA LYS A 84 1.28 5.74 -4.46
C LYS A 84 2.10 4.46 -4.40
N THR A 85 1.45 3.30 -4.26
CA THR A 85 2.14 2.00 -4.26
C THR A 85 2.73 1.65 -5.63
N TYR A 86 2.05 2.00 -6.71
CA TYR A 86 2.60 1.83 -8.07
C TYR A 86 3.80 2.75 -8.33
N GLN A 87 3.78 3.99 -7.81
CA GLN A 87 4.92 4.90 -7.86
C GLN A 87 6.13 4.38 -7.09
N LEU A 88 5.93 3.85 -5.87
CA LEU A 88 7.01 3.25 -5.08
C LEU A 88 7.67 2.08 -5.81
N LYS A 89 6.87 1.24 -6.50
CA LYS A 89 7.43 0.15 -7.32
C LYS A 89 8.24 0.62 -8.53
N ILE A 90 7.90 1.77 -9.10
CA ILE A 90 8.71 2.37 -10.18
C ILE A 90 10.03 2.90 -9.61
N GLU A 91 10.02 3.43 -8.39
CA GLU A 91 11.23 3.95 -7.73
C GLU A 91 12.17 2.85 -7.25
N GLU A 92 11.66 1.66 -6.92
CA GLU A 92 12.48 0.50 -6.52
C GLU A 92 13.06 -0.31 -7.71
N GLU A 93 12.61 -0.07 -8.94
CA GLU A 93 13.04 -0.85 -10.12
C GLU A 93 13.65 0.03 -11.21
N GLU A 94 14.66 0.83 -10.87
CA GLU A 94 15.53 1.38 -11.92
C GLU A 94 16.52 0.31 -12.37
N VAL A 95 16.20 -0.30 -13.52
CA VAL A 95 17.05 -1.26 -14.20
C VAL A 95 17.97 -0.49 -15.14
N CYS A 96 19.29 -0.66 -14.99
CA CYS A 96 20.26 -0.10 -15.92
C CYS A 96 19.99 -0.62 -17.34
N PRO A 97 19.77 0.27 -18.33
CA PRO A 97 19.43 -0.16 -19.69
C PRO A 97 20.55 -0.91 -20.40
N GLU A 98 21.81 -0.70 -20.00
CA GLU A 98 22.98 -1.36 -20.58
C GLU A 98 23.23 -2.76 -20.02
N CYS A 99 23.14 -2.92 -18.69
CA CYS A 99 23.53 -4.18 -18.04
C CYS A 99 22.37 -4.96 -17.42
N GLY A 100 21.15 -4.44 -17.45
CA GLY A 100 19.96 -5.12 -16.95
C GLY A 100 19.92 -5.32 -15.43
N ARG A 101 20.85 -4.71 -14.67
CA ARG A 101 20.89 -4.81 -13.20
C ARG A 101 19.96 -3.77 -12.55
N LYS A 102 19.31 -4.12 -11.44
CA LYS A 102 18.57 -3.18 -10.58
C LYS A 102 19.57 -2.42 -9.71
N VAL A 103 19.76 -1.13 -9.98
CA VAL A 103 20.79 -0.30 -9.33
C VAL A 103 20.38 1.16 -9.39
N GLU A 104 20.86 1.99 -8.46
CA GLU A 104 20.75 3.45 -8.60
C GLU A 104 21.37 3.89 -9.93
N VAL A 105 20.54 4.50 -10.77
CA VAL A 105 20.95 5.04 -12.06
C VAL A 105 21.49 6.45 -11.83
N ASP A 106 22.60 6.78 -12.47
CA ASP A 106 23.17 8.12 -12.38
C ASP A 106 22.29 9.12 -13.15
N GLU A 107 21.87 10.21 -12.50
CA GLU A 107 20.91 11.18 -13.04
C GLU A 107 21.42 11.90 -14.31
N ASN A 108 22.73 11.97 -14.53
CA ASN A 108 23.31 12.63 -15.70
C ASN A 108 23.41 11.70 -16.91
N THR A 109 23.64 10.40 -16.68
CA THR A 109 23.94 9.44 -17.74
C THR A 109 22.78 8.49 -18.04
N GLY A 110 21.82 8.32 -17.11
CA GLY A 110 20.69 7.40 -17.29
C GLY A 110 21.11 5.92 -17.33
N VAL A 111 22.34 5.62 -16.91
CA VAL A 111 22.87 4.26 -16.72
C VAL A 111 23.43 4.11 -15.31
N CYS A 112 23.67 2.89 -14.86
CA CYS A 112 24.25 2.68 -13.53
C CYS A 112 25.65 3.27 -13.43
N LYS A 113 26.07 3.62 -12.20
CA LYS A 113 27.41 4.17 -11.92
C LYS A 113 28.56 3.38 -12.57
N ARG A 114 28.44 2.05 -12.66
CA ARG A 114 29.42 1.18 -13.36
C ARG A 114 29.47 1.49 -14.86
N CYS A 115 28.33 1.46 -15.54
CA CYS A 115 28.24 1.76 -16.97
C CYS A 115 28.59 3.23 -17.25
N ALA A 116 28.22 4.16 -16.37
CA ALA A 116 28.59 5.57 -16.47
C ALA A 116 30.11 5.76 -16.45
N LYS A 117 30.81 5.06 -15.54
CA LYS A 117 32.27 5.10 -15.44
C LYS A 117 32.96 4.52 -16.68
N GLN A 118 32.47 3.40 -17.22
CA GLN A 118 32.99 2.82 -18.46
C GLN A 118 32.86 3.79 -19.66
N ILE A 119 31.75 4.52 -19.73
CA ILE A 119 31.52 5.55 -20.76
C ILE A 119 32.46 6.75 -20.58
N GLU A 120 32.65 7.25 -19.34
CA GLU A 120 33.57 8.37 -19.06
C GLU A 120 35.03 8.02 -19.36
N GLU A 121 35.43 6.78 -19.10
CA GLU A 121 36.78 6.28 -19.36
C GLU A 121 37.03 5.97 -20.85
N GLY A 122 36.02 6.11 -21.70
CA GLY A 122 36.14 5.88 -23.14
C GLY A 122 36.32 4.40 -23.50
N LEU A 123 35.98 3.50 -22.58
CA LEU A 123 35.90 2.05 -22.83
C LEU A 123 34.60 1.79 -23.59
N THR A 124 34.62 2.05 -24.89
CA THR A 124 33.61 1.45 -25.78
C THR A 124 33.79 -0.05 -25.67
N LEU A 125 32.70 -0.77 -25.34
CA LEU A 125 32.57 -2.20 -25.58
C LEU A 125 32.68 -2.42 -27.10
N GLU A 126 33.87 -2.29 -27.66
CA GLU A 126 34.17 -2.85 -28.96
C GLU A 126 34.02 -4.35 -28.77
N GLU A 127 33.09 -4.90 -29.55
CA GLU A 127 32.75 -6.30 -29.64
C GLU A 127 34.05 -7.11 -29.65
N GLU A 128 34.28 -7.89 -28.59
CA GLU A 128 35.27 -8.97 -28.62
C GLU A 128 34.77 -9.96 -29.67
N GLU A 129 35.21 -9.75 -30.92
CA GLU A 129 35.24 -10.80 -31.91
C GLU A 129 36.16 -11.90 -31.36
N ASP A 130 35.53 -12.99 -30.92
CA ASP A 130 36.15 -14.30 -30.68
C ASP A 130 36.96 -14.73 -31.92
N GLU A 131 38.18 -14.24 -32.07
CA GLU A 131 39.19 -14.87 -32.93
C GLU A 131 39.98 -15.87 -32.08
N GLU A 132 39.58 -17.14 -32.20
CA GLU A 132 40.37 -18.32 -31.83
C GLU A 132 41.74 -18.27 -32.56
N GLY A 133 42.72 -17.64 -31.91
CA GLY A 133 44.10 -17.54 -32.36
C GLY A 133 45.04 -18.19 -31.38
N GLY A 134 45.01 -19.53 -31.31
CA GLY A 134 45.99 -20.29 -30.54
C GLY A 134 47.42 -20.05 -31.04
N ASN A 135 48.29 -19.61 -30.15
CA ASN A 135 49.69 -20.02 -30.11
C ASN A 135 50.28 -19.74 -28.74
N ASP A 136 50.92 -20.79 -28.21
CA ASP A 136 51.75 -20.82 -27.03
C ASP A 136 52.71 -19.63 -26.97
N ASP A 137 52.74 -18.91 -25.85
CA ASP A 137 53.98 -18.45 -25.23
C ASP A 137 53.73 -18.19 -23.75
N GLU A 138 54.64 -18.73 -22.94
CA GLU A 138 54.69 -18.67 -21.48
C GLU A 138 54.86 -17.22 -21.04
N ASP A 139 53.90 -16.67 -20.28
CA ASP A 139 54.19 -15.60 -19.32
C ASP A 139 53.15 -15.61 -18.18
N ASP A 140 53.71 -15.38 -16.99
CA ASP A 140 53.16 -15.47 -15.65
C ASP A 140 52.21 -14.28 -15.41
N GLU A 141 50.94 -14.41 -15.78
CA GLU A 141 49.91 -13.43 -15.43
C GLU A 141 49.23 -13.84 -14.12
N GLU A 142 49.60 -13.13 -13.05
CA GLU A 142 48.81 -13.04 -11.82
C GLU A 142 47.39 -12.64 -12.24
N GLU A 143 46.46 -13.62 -12.28
CA GLU A 143 45.03 -13.35 -12.41
C GLU A 143 44.66 -12.38 -11.27
N GLU A 144 44.46 -11.11 -11.62
CA GLU A 144 43.73 -10.15 -10.78
C GLU A 144 42.33 -10.72 -10.58
N ILE A 145 42.17 -11.54 -9.54
CA ILE A 145 40.86 -11.96 -9.06
C ILE A 145 40.17 -10.66 -8.64
N GLU A 146 39.25 -10.16 -9.47
CA GLU A 146 38.41 -9.01 -9.14
C GLU A 146 37.81 -9.22 -7.75
N GLU A 147 38.25 -8.40 -6.79
CA GLU A 147 37.74 -8.42 -5.42
C GLU A 147 36.22 -8.19 -5.47
N GLN A 148 35.43 -9.17 -5.05
CA GLN A 148 33.98 -9.05 -5.03
C GLN A 148 33.55 -8.30 -3.77
N GLU A 149 32.60 -7.38 -3.89
CA GLU A 149 32.15 -6.54 -2.78
C GLU A 149 30.70 -6.85 -2.37
N CYS A 150 30.40 -6.65 -1.09
CA CYS A 150 29.09 -6.80 -0.49
C CYS A 150 28.09 -5.82 -1.11
N ILE A 151 26.95 -6.35 -1.56
CA ILE A 151 25.86 -5.60 -2.20
C ILE A 151 25.29 -4.53 -1.26
N GLU A 152 25.27 -4.78 0.05
CA GLU A 152 24.65 -3.88 1.04
C GLU A 152 25.58 -2.79 1.57
N CYS A 153 26.88 -3.07 1.71
CA CYS A 153 27.81 -2.17 2.40
C CYS A 153 29.11 -1.86 1.67
N GLY A 154 29.39 -2.54 0.54
CA GLY A 154 30.62 -2.35 -0.24
C GLY A 154 31.89 -2.92 0.39
N ASN A 155 31.80 -3.69 1.49
CA ASN A 155 32.95 -4.39 2.04
C ASN A 155 33.38 -5.54 1.14
N ILE A 156 34.68 -5.79 1.01
CA ILE A 156 35.23 -6.92 0.25
C ILE A 156 34.72 -8.24 0.86
N LEU A 157 34.23 -9.13 0.00
CA LEU A 157 33.76 -10.47 0.35
C LEU A 157 34.98 -11.39 0.43
N GLU A 158 35.29 -11.84 1.64
CA GLU A 158 36.51 -12.60 1.91
C GLU A 158 36.30 -14.12 1.79
N THR A 159 35.05 -14.57 1.82
CA THR A 159 34.71 -15.99 1.79
C THR A 159 33.88 -16.40 0.58
N GLN A 160 34.02 -17.65 0.14
CA GLN A 160 33.23 -18.21 -0.98
C GLN A 160 31.72 -18.14 -0.72
N ALA A 161 31.29 -18.27 0.54
CA ALA A 161 29.88 -18.17 0.91
C ALA A 161 29.35 -16.74 0.76
N GLU A 162 30.15 -15.74 1.12
CA GLU A 162 29.84 -14.32 0.92
C GLU A 162 29.84 -13.94 -0.56
N ILE A 163 30.77 -14.47 -1.34
CA ILE A 163 30.83 -14.32 -2.81
C ILE A 163 29.58 -14.91 -3.46
N GLU A 164 29.15 -16.10 -3.04
CA GLU A 164 27.95 -16.74 -3.57
C GLU A 164 26.65 -16.03 -3.14
N SER A 165 26.60 -15.48 -1.92
CA SER A 165 25.44 -14.72 -1.43
C SER A 165 25.41 -13.27 -1.92
N GLY A 166 26.57 -12.71 -2.24
CA GLY A 166 26.77 -11.28 -2.49
C GLY A 166 26.64 -10.41 -1.24
N ILE A 167 26.53 -10.98 -0.04
CA ILE A 167 26.28 -10.27 1.22
C ILE A 167 27.34 -10.70 2.24
N CYS A 168 28.04 -9.73 2.84
CA CYS A 168 29.04 -10.01 3.87
C CYS A 168 28.41 -10.50 5.17
N GLU A 169 29.22 -11.13 6.02
CA GLU A 169 28.81 -11.66 7.32
C GLU A 169 28.14 -10.58 8.20
N GLU A 170 28.70 -9.37 8.25
CA GLU A 170 28.15 -8.27 9.08
C GLU A 170 26.73 -7.84 8.64
N CYS A 171 26.46 -7.84 7.33
CA CYS A 171 25.14 -7.51 6.80
C CYS A 171 24.16 -8.67 6.96
N THR A 172 24.65 -9.90 6.89
CA THR A 172 23.85 -11.10 7.16
C THR A 172 23.37 -11.11 8.61
N GLU A 173 24.26 -10.84 9.57
CA GLU A 173 23.91 -10.78 11.00
C GLU A 173 22.94 -9.65 11.35
N LYS A 174 23.07 -8.46 10.73
CA LYS A 174 22.10 -7.36 10.92
C LYS A 174 20.69 -7.72 10.47
N THR A 175 20.58 -8.48 9.38
CA THR A 175 19.28 -8.93 8.86
C THR A 175 18.63 -9.96 9.78
N GLU A 176 19.43 -10.76 10.48
CA GLU A 176 18.95 -11.71 11.48
C GLU A 176 18.55 -11.02 12.80
N GLU A 177 19.24 -9.95 13.23
CA GLU A 177 18.89 -9.19 14.44
C GLU A 177 17.66 -8.26 14.26
N GLU A 178 17.42 -7.70 13.06
CA GLU A 178 16.23 -6.87 12.79
C GLU A 178 14.96 -7.69 12.53
N ASN A 179 15.07 -9.01 12.42
CA ASN A 179 13.93 -9.94 12.56
C ASN A 179 13.56 -10.10 14.04
N GLU A 180 13.41 -8.98 14.75
CA GLU A 180 12.84 -8.92 16.09
C GLU A 180 11.44 -9.54 15.98
N LYS A 181 11.29 -10.74 16.57
CA LYS A 181 10.09 -11.58 16.53
C LYS A 181 8.85 -10.72 16.73
N LYS A 182 8.08 -10.50 15.67
CA LYS A 182 6.86 -9.70 15.74
C LYS A 182 5.75 -10.59 16.27
N GLU A 183 5.15 -10.17 17.38
CA GLU A 183 4.07 -10.89 18.04
C GLU A 183 2.71 -10.31 17.61
N CYS A 184 1.70 -11.18 17.53
CA CYS A 184 0.32 -10.81 17.29
C CYS A 184 -0.18 -9.87 18.39
N SER A 185 -0.76 -8.73 18.02
CA SER A 185 -1.31 -7.75 18.98
C SER A 185 -2.36 -8.34 19.92
N ASP A 186 -3.11 -9.33 19.44
CA ASP A 186 -4.28 -9.86 20.15
C ASP A 186 -3.97 -11.07 21.04
N CYS A 187 -3.11 -12.00 20.59
CA CYS A 187 -2.80 -13.23 21.32
C CYS A 187 -1.34 -13.34 21.78
N GLY A 188 -0.44 -12.48 21.30
CA GLY A 188 0.99 -12.53 21.60
C GLY A 188 1.74 -13.70 20.95
N GLU A 189 1.13 -14.46 20.04
CA GLU A 189 1.84 -15.50 19.29
C GLU A 189 2.75 -14.90 18.23
N GLU A 190 3.87 -15.58 17.93
CA GLU A 190 4.80 -15.15 16.89
C GLU A 190 4.12 -15.18 15.52
N LEU A 191 4.31 -14.10 14.74
CA LEU A 191 3.78 -13.99 13.38
C LEU A 191 4.73 -14.73 12.43
N GLU A 192 4.22 -15.76 11.75
CA GLU A 192 5.05 -16.67 10.95
C GLU A 192 5.16 -16.24 9.48
N SER A 193 4.30 -15.31 9.03
CA SER A 193 4.27 -14.83 7.66
C SER A 193 4.41 -13.31 7.54
N GLU A 194 4.96 -12.86 6.40
CA GLU A 194 5.10 -11.43 6.08
C GLU A 194 3.74 -10.70 6.08
N GLN A 195 2.66 -11.40 5.68
CA GLN A 195 1.31 -10.87 5.69
C GLN A 195 0.77 -10.67 7.11
N GLU A 196 1.01 -11.61 8.02
CA GLU A 196 0.68 -11.49 9.45
C GLU A 196 1.48 -10.36 10.11
N VAL A 197 2.77 -10.26 9.81
CA VAL A 197 3.65 -9.16 10.24
C VAL A 197 3.09 -7.80 9.82
N LYS A 198 2.62 -7.70 8.57
CA LYS A 198 2.07 -6.45 8.02
C LYS A 198 0.72 -6.08 8.67
N MET A 199 -0.10 -7.07 8.99
CA MET A 199 -1.39 -6.86 9.67
C MET A 199 -1.25 -6.65 11.18
N GLY A 200 -0.16 -7.13 11.79
CA GLY A 200 0.04 -7.15 13.23
C GLY A 200 -0.83 -8.16 13.97
N VAL A 201 -1.55 -9.04 13.26
CA VAL A 201 -2.50 -10.00 13.82
C VAL A 201 -2.32 -11.36 13.14
N CYS A 202 -2.29 -12.45 13.89
CA CYS A 202 -2.12 -13.80 13.35
C CYS A 202 -3.36 -14.27 12.57
N TYR A 203 -3.18 -15.30 11.75
CA TYR A 203 -4.24 -15.90 10.94
C TYR A 203 -5.41 -16.40 11.80
N ASP A 204 -5.13 -17.01 12.95
CA ASP A 204 -6.17 -17.56 13.84
C ASP A 204 -7.03 -16.46 14.47
N CYS A 205 -6.44 -15.34 14.87
CA CYS A 205 -7.17 -14.18 15.36
C CYS A 205 -7.97 -13.51 14.23
N THR A 206 -7.40 -13.45 13.03
CA THR A 206 -8.11 -12.94 11.84
C THR A 206 -9.30 -13.82 11.47
N ALA A 207 -9.16 -15.14 11.51
CA ALA A 207 -10.22 -16.09 11.24
C ALA A 207 -11.38 -15.95 12.24
N LYS A 208 -11.08 -15.76 13.54
CA LYS A 208 -12.10 -15.51 14.57
C LYS A 208 -12.92 -14.24 14.31
N LEU A 209 -12.33 -13.20 13.71
CA LEU A 209 -13.05 -11.99 13.31
C LEU A 209 -13.97 -12.21 12.10
N ILE A 210 -13.66 -13.19 11.27
CA ILE A 210 -14.45 -13.54 10.09
C ILE A 210 -15.59 -14.52 10.46
N GLU A 211 -15.39 -15.36 11.49
CA GLU A 211 -16.37 -16.34 11.96
C GLU A 211 -17.55 -15.75 12.75
N THR A 212 -17.51 -14.48 13.14
CA THR A 212 -18.72 -13.84 13.70
C THR A 212 -19.72 -13.61 12.58
N GLU A 213 -20.65 -14.56 12.44
CA GLU A 213 -21.75 -14.43 11.50
C GLU A 213 -22.52 -13.13 11.80
N PRO A 214 -22.78 -12.28 10.80
CA PRO A 214 -23.45 -11.02 11.02
C PRO A 214 -24.88 -11.24 11.53
N GLU A 215 -25.25 -10.60 12.63
CA GLU A 215 -26.56 -10.77 13.28
C GLU A 215 -27.52 -9.60 12.99
N CYS A 216 -28.82 -9.90 12.91
CA CYS A 216 -29.88 -8.91 12.78
C CYS A 216 -29.96 -8.02 14.02
N SER A 217 -29.71 -6.73 13.84
CA SER A 217 -29.77 -5.72 14.91
C SER A 217 -31.07 -5.70 15.74
N GLU A 218 -32.20 -6.11 15.17
CA GLU A 218 -33.51 -6.12 15.86
C GLU A 218 -33.84 -7.43 16.60
N CYS A 219 -33.32 -8.58 16.17
CA CYS A 219 -33.75 -9.88 16.70
C CYS A 219 -32.62 -10.87 17.02
N GLY A 220 -31.38 -10.56 16.66
CA GLY A 220 -30.21 -11.42 16.86
C GLY A 220 -30.16 -12.64 15.95
N GLU A 221 -31.06 -12.79 14.97
CA GLU A 221 -30.96 -13.87 13.99
C GLU A 221 -29.81 -13.61 13.01
N THR A 222 -29.04 -14.66 12.68
CA THR A 222 -27.99 -14.60 11.67
C THR A 222 -28.53 -14.13 10.31
N LEU A 223 -27.80 -13.20 9.68
CA LEU A 223 -28.10 -12.66 8.35
C LEU A 223 -27.48 -13.59 7.29
N ILE A 224 -28.31 -14.15 6.42
CA ILE A 224 -27.91 -15.24 5.51
C ILE A 224 -27.71 -14.78 4.06
N THR A 225 -28.14 -13.56 3.71
CA THR A 225 -27.98 -12.98 2.38
C THR A 225 -27.22 -11.66 2.40
N ASP A 226 -26.48 -11.35 1.33
CA ASP A 226 -25.74 -10.09 1.20
C ASP A 226 -26.66 -8.86 1.36
N GLU A 227 -27.92 -8.95 0.92
CA GLU A 227 -28.90 -7.87 1.08
C GLU A 227 -29.34 -7.69 2.54
N GLU A 228 -29.45 -8.76 3.32
CA GLU A 228 -29.71 -8.71 4.76
C GLU A 228 -28.51 -8.15 5.51
N ILE A 229 -27.30 -8.64 5.19
CA ILE A 229 -26.03 -8.16 5.77
C ILE A 229 -25.87 -6.66 5.53
N LYS A 230 -26.09 -6.21 4.28
CA LYS A 230 -25.99 -4.81 3.91
C LYS A 230 -27.02 -3.92 4.63
N ARG A 231 -28.20 -4.45 4.95
CA ARG A 231 -29.25 -3.74 5.71
C ARG A 231 -29.07 -3.85 7.22
N GLY A 232 -28.28 -4.81 7.71
CA GLY A 232 -28.13 -5.11 9.14
C GLY A 232 -29.40 -5.64 9.82
N ILE A 233 -30.42 -6.02 9.04
CA ILE A 233 -31.74 -6.45 9.52
C ILE A 233 -32.21 -7.62 8.65
N CYS A 234 -32.69 -8.71 9.26
CA CYS A 234 -33.21 -9.88 8.55
C CYS A 234 -34.53 -9.57 7.82
N ASP A 235 -34.88 -10.37 6.81
CA ASP A 235 -36.09 -10.15 6.02
C ASP A 235 -37.39 -10.20 6.83
N ASN A 236 -37.43 -10.99 7.91
CA ASN A 236 -38.58 -11.04 8.81
C ASN A 236 -38.77 -9.72 9.56
N CYS A 237 -37.69 -9.18 10.12
CA CYS A 237 -37.72 -7.88 10.78
C CYS A 237 -37.99 -6.76 9.76
N ASN A 238 -37.42 -6.83 8.56
CA ASN A 238 -37.69 -5.86 7.51
C ASN A 238 -39.15 -5.86 7.05
N LYS A 239 -39.82 -7.02 6.96
CA LYS A 239 -41.26 -7.07 6.63
C LYS A 239 -42.16 -6.57 7.76
N LYS A 240 -41.73 -6.72 9.00
CA LYS A 240 -42.51 -6.36 10.19
C LYS A 240 -42.34 -4.89 10.58
N TYR A 241 -41.15 -4.34 10.38
CA TYR A 241 -40.74 -3.02 10.83
C TYR A 241 -40.31 -2.08 9.69
N GLY A 242 -40.00 -2.61 8.51
CA GLY A 242 -39.71 -1.82 7.31
C GLY A 242 -40.99 -1.15 6.81
N LYS A 243 -41.00 0.18 6.87
CA LYS A 243 -42.03 1.05 6.29
C LYS A 243 -41.87 1.18 4.79
#